data_AF-A0A3N9UG17-F1
#
_entry.id   AF-A0A3N9UG17-F1
#
_cell.length_a   1.000
_cell.length_b   1.000
_cell.length_c   1.000
_cell.angle_alpha   90.00
_cell.angle_beta   90.00
_cell.angle_gamma   90.00
#
_symmetry.space_group_name_H-M   'P 1'
#
loop_
_entity.id
_entity.type
_entity.pdbx_description
1 polymer ?
#
loop_
_entity_poly.entity_id
_entity_poly.type
_entity_poly.pdbx_seq_one_letter_code
_entity_poly.pdbx_strand_id
1 'polypeptide(L)'
;MTPDTLLKDLPNIDPELWLPIAVDELAPPSAPRHAPRILVLYGSLRERSYSRLLAEEAGRLLAAFGAEVRTFSPQGLPLPDGAEADHPKVAELRDLASWAEGMLWVSPERHGAMTAVMKAQIDWIPLSLGGVRPTQGKTLALMQVCGGSQSFNTVNQMRQLGRWMRMLTIPNQSSVPKAFNEFNEAGRMRLSPLYLRVVDVCEELMKFTWLNRGRDGYLTQRYSERVESAEQVSSRVNQDSL
;
A
#
# COMPACT_ATOMS: atom_id res chain seq x y z
N MET A 1 -17.39 -7.47 -35.78
CA MET A 1 -16.48 -8.59 -35.46
C MET A 1 -16.84 -9.12 -34.09
N THR A 2 -16.99 -10.43 -33.94
CA THR A 2 -17.10 -11.10 -32.64
C THR A 2 -15.72 -11.11 -31.95
N PRO A 3 -15.66 -11.28 -30.61
CA PRO A 3 -14.40 -11.45 -29.90
C PRO A 3 -13.48 -12.52 -30.52
N ASP A 4 -14.06 -13.64 -30.99
CA ASP A 4 -13.32 -14.73 -31.64
C ASP A 4 -12.69 -14.33 -32.99
N THR A 5 -13.36 -13.46 -33.75
CA THR A 5 -12.78 -12.94 -35.00
C THR A 5 -11.67 -11.91 -34.75
N LEU A 6 -11.69 -11.22 -33.61
CA LEU A 6 -10.66 -10.27 -33.20
C LEU A 6 -9.43 -10.98 -32.62
N LEU A 7 -9.61 -12.06 -31.85
CA LEU A 7 -8.51 -12.87 -31.32
C LEU A 7 -7.61 -13.46 -32.42
N LYS A 8 -8.21 -13.83 -33.56
CA LYS A 8 -7.47 -14.34 -34.73
C LYS A 8 -6.59 -13.28 -35.41
N ASP A 9 -6.83 -12.00 -35.15
CA ASP A 9 -6.05 -10.86 -35.64
C ASP A 9 -5.00 -10.38 -34.61
N LEU A 10 -4.84 -11.11 -33.49
CA LEU A 10 -3.84 -10.86 -32.45
C LEU A 10 -2.78 -11.97 -32.46
N PRO A 11 -1.83 -11.97 -33.41
CA PRO A 11 -0.91 -13.09 -33.63
C PRO A 11 0.05 -13.38 -32.45
N ASN A 12 0.16 -12.46 -31.49
CA ASN A 12 1.02 -12.59 -30.31
C ASN A 12 0.26 -13.01 -29.03
N ILE A 13 -1.04 -13.31 -29.15
CA ILE A 13 -1.86 -13.77 -28.03
C ILE A 13 -2.09 -15.27 -28.20
N ASP A 14 -1.83 -16.03 -27.14
CA ASP A 14 -2.21 -17.42 -27.00
C ASP A 14 -3.72 -17.48 -26.70
N PRO A 15 -4.55 -17.99 -27.64
CA PRO A 15 -5.99 -18.06 -27.45
C PRO A 15 -6.42 -18.97 -26.30
N GLU A 16 -5.60 -19.96 -25.92
CA GLU A 16 -5.92 -20.92 -24.85
C GLU A 16 -5.74 -20.31 -23.46
N LEU A 17 -4.90 -19.28 -23.33
CA LEU A 17 -4.63 -18.58 -22.07
C LEU A 17 -5.39 -17.24 -21.95
N TRP A 18 -6.14 -16.89 -23.00
CA TRP A 18 -7.02 -15.74 -23.03
C TRP A 18 -8.30 -16.02 -22.24
N LEU A 19 -8.47 -15.28 -21.14
CA LEU A 19 -9.68 -15.31 -20.33
C LEU A 19 -10.42 -13.98 -20.51
N PRO A 20 -11.67 -13.97 -21.01
CA PRO A 20 -12.47 -12.75 -21.01
C PRO A 20 -12.73 -12.28 -19.56
N ILE A 21 -13.02 -10.99 -19.39
CA ILE A 21 -13.29 -10.45 -18.06
C ILE A 21 -14.60 -11.07 -17.53
N ALA A 22 -14.49 -11.86 -16.47
CA ALA A 22 -15.61 -12.45 -15.77
C ALA A 22 -16.21 -11.40 -14.82
N VAL A 23 -17.24 -10.70 -15.27
CA VAL A 23 -17.86 -9.59 -14.51
C VAL A 23 -18.40 -10.05 -13.16
N ASP A 24 -18.90 -11.29 -13.07
CA ASP A 24 -19.45 -11.84 -11.82
C ASP A 24 -18.37 -12.08 -10.76
N GLU A 25 -17.11 -12.34 -11.16
CA GLU A 25 -15.95 -12.43 -10.26
C GLU A 25 -15.55 -11.06 -9.68
N LEU A 26 -16.03 -9.96 -10.28
CA LEU A 26 -15.85 -8.61 -9.77
C LEU A 26 -16.92 -8.21 -8.76
N ALA A 27 -17.89 -9.06 -8.41
CA ALA A 27 -18.86 -8.83 -7.33
C ALA A 27 -19.46 -10.13 -6.73
N PRO A 28 -18.64 -11.07 -6.25
CA PRO A 28 -19.16 -12.36 -5.82
C PRO A 28 -20.01 -12.20 -4.54
N PRO A 29 -21.17 -12.90 -4.43
CA PRO A 29 -21.98 -12.92 -3.21
C PRO A 29 -21.23 -13.40 -1.95
N SER A 30 -20.16 -14.19 -2.16
CA SER A 30 -19.25 -14.73 -1.15
C SER A 30 -18.17 -13.76 -0.67
N ALA A 31 -18.21 -12.48 -1.10
CA ALA A 31 -17.21 -11.49 -0.72
C ALA A 31 -17.02 -11.40 0.81
N PRO A 32 -15.77 -11.22 1.31
CA PRO A 32 -15.49 -11.16 2.74
C PRO A 32 -16.33 -10.10 3.46
N ARG A 33 -16.95 -10.50 4.58
CA ARG A 33 -17.79 -9.61 5.41
C ARG A 33 -17.17 -9.21 6.75
N HIS A 34 -15.95 -9.64 7.05
CA HIS A 34 -15.23 -9.17 8.25
C HIS A 34 -14.79 -7.71 8.10
N ALA A 35 -14.40 -7.05 9.19
CA ALA A 35 -13.85 -5.69 9.16
C ALA A 35 -12.62 -5.59 8.22
N PRO A 36 -12.49 -4.55 7.38
CA PRO A 36 -11.29 -4.33 6.57
C PRO A 36 -10.03 -4.24 7.43
N ARG A 37 -8.98 -4.97 7.05
CA ARG A 37 -7.72 -4.98 7.80
C ARG A 37 -6.77 -3.92 7.26
N ILE A 38 -6.48 -2.89 8.04
CA ILE A 38 -5.61 -1.79 7.62
C ILE A 38 -4.34 -1.74 8.45
N LEU A 39 -3.19 -1.83 7.78
CA LEU A 39 -1.88 -1.61 8.39
C LEU A 39 -1.44 -0.15 8.22
N VAL A 40 -1.12 0.50 9.34
CA VAL A 40 -0.62 1.87 9.37
C VAL A 40 0.89 1.89 9.64
N LEU A 41 1.64 2.57 8.76
CA LEU A 41 3.08 2.79 8.87
C LEU A 41 3.39 4.29 9.00
N TYR A 42 4.37 4.67 9.82
CA TYR A 42 4.79 6.06 9.97
C TYR A 42 6.32 6.25 9.88
N GLY A 43 6.75 7.40 9.38
CA GLY A 43 8.15 7.66 8.99
C GLY A 43 9.01 8.43 10.00
N SER A 44 8.76 8.37 11.31
CA SER A 44 9.57 9.13 12.28
C SER A 44 9.57 8.53 13.67
N LEU A 45 10.77 8.44 14.25
CA LEU A 45 11.05 7.96 15.60
C LEU A 45 11.17 9.09 16.64
N ARG A 46 10.91 10.35 16.25
CA ARG A 46 10.93 11.47 17.20
C ARG A 46 9.89 11.24 18.30
N GLU A 47 10.24 11.61 19.53
CA GLU A 47 9.32 11.58 20.67
C GLU A 47 8.00 12.29 20.32
N ARG A 48 8.08 13.55 19.89
CA ARG A 48 6.95 14.29 19.30
C ARG A 48 7.00 14.23 17.77
N SER A 49 6.41 13.17 17.22
CA SER A 49 6.38 12.89 15.78
C SER A 49 5.01 13.22 15.17
N TYR A 50 4.92 14.28 14.36
CA TYR A 50 3.66 14.67 13.70
C TYR A 50 3.15 13.63 12.70
N SER A 51 4.04 12.85 12.07
CA SER A 51 3.61 11.75 11.21
C SER A 51 2.99 10.61 12.03
N ARG A 52 3.51 10.33 13.23
CA ARG A 52 2.91 9.37 14.17
C ARG A 52 1.56 9.89 14.67
N LEU A 53 1.46 11.16 15.07
CA LEU A 53 0.18 11.75 15.51
C LEU A 53 -0.86 11.74 14.39
N LEU A 54 -0.48 12.07 13.15
CA LEU A 54 -1.36 11.98 11.98
C LEU A 54 -1.79 10.54 11.69
N ALA A 55 -0.86 9.58 11.79
CA ALA A 55 -1.15 8.15 11.65
C ALA A 55 -2.14 7.65 12.71
N GLU A 56 -2.01 8.10 13.97
CA GLU A 56 -2.95 7.77 15.04
C GLU A 56 -4.34 8.38 14.80
N GLU A 57 -4.43 9.62 14.32
CA GLU A 57 -5.73 10.23 13.96
C GLU A 57 -6.40 9.52 12.79
N ALA A 58 -5.65 9.22 11.74
CA ALA A 58 -6.17 8.43 10.63
C ALA A 58 -6.57 7.01 11.08
N GLY A 59 -5.81 6.39 11.98
CA GLY A 59 -6.17 5.09 12.57
C GLY A 59 -7.50 5.13 13.33
N ARG A 60 -7.77 6.19 14.11
CA ARG A 60 -9.07 6.40 14.77
C ARG A 60 -10.20 6.54 13.75
N LEU A 61 -9.99 7.30 12.68
CA LEU A 61 -10.98 7.49 11.61
C LEU A 61 -11.28 6.17 10.89
N LEU A 62 -10.26 5.40 10.53
CA LEU A 62 -10.42 4.10 9.88
C LEU A 62 -11.17 3.10 10.79
N ALA A 63 -10.83 3.05 12.07
CA ALA A 63 -11.56 2.22 13.04
C ALA A 63 -13.03 2.66 13.18
N ALA A 64 -13.30 3.97 13.17
CA ALA A 64 -14.67 4.51 13.16
C ALA A 64 -15.44 4.16 11.89
N PHE A 65 -14.76 4.05 10.74
CA PHE A 65 -15.33 3.52 9.50
C PHE A 65 -15.44 1.99 9.47
N GLY A 66 -15.09 1.30 10.57
CA GLY A 66 -15.29 -0.14 10.75
C GLY A 66 -14.11 -1.02 10.35
N ALA A 67 -12.89 -0.46 10.25
CA ALA A 67 -11.67 -1.24 10.03
C ALA A 67 -11.12 -1.90 11.31
N GLU A 68 -10.50 -3.07 11.17
CA GLU A 68 -9.50 -3.56 12.13
C GLU A 68 -8.18 -2.89 11.77
N VAL A 69 -7.67 -2.02 12.66
CA VAL A 69 -6.46 -1.23 12.40
C VAL A 69 -5.30 -1.73 13.26
N ARG A 70 -4.14 -1.98 12.64
CA ARG A 70 -2.88 -2.25 13.34
C ARG A 70 -1.82 -1.25 12.90
N THR A 71 -1.13 -0.67 13.87
CA THR A 71 -0.03 0.27 13.60
C THR A 71 1.29 -0.39 13.93
N PHE A 72 2.22 -0.39 12.99
CA PHE A 72 3.57 -0.88 13.25
C PHE A 72 4.43 0.22 13.87
N SER A 73 5.14 -0.08 14.96
CA SER A 73 6.18 0.80 15.51
C SER A 73 7.53 0.45 14.88
N PRO A 74 8.20 1.37 14.16
CA PRO A 74 9.51 1.10 13.55
C PRO A 74 10.68 1.21 14.53
N GLN A 75 10.42 1.42 15.84
CA GLN A 75 11.48 1.45 16.84
C GLN A 75 12.20 0.09 16.90
N GLY A 76 13.52 0.10 16.78
CA GLY A 76 14.34 -1.12 16.78
C GLY A 76 14.28 -1.92 15.47
N LEU A 77 13.66 -1.41 14.41
CA LEU A 77 13.77 -2.01 13.08
C LEU A 77 15.20 -1.79 12.54
N PRO A 78 15.98 -2.84 12.23
CA PRO A 78 17.31 -2.70 11.64
C PRO A 78 17.23 -2.03 10.27
N LEU A 79 18.36 -1.48 9.80
CA LEU A 79 18.48 -1.09 8.40
C LEU A 79 18.38 -2.35 7.51
N PRO A 80 17.80 -2.25 6.30
CA PRO A 80 17.85 -3.35 5.33
C PRO A 80 19.28 -3.90 5.18
N ASP A 81 19.40 -5.22 5.10
CA ASP A 81 20.67 -5.97 5.06
C ASP A 81 21.54 -5.87 6.33
N GLY A 82 21.08 -5.15 7.37
CA GLY A 82 21.76 -5.03 8.66
C GLY A 82 21.40 -6.12 9.68
N ALA A 83 20.47 -7.01 9.35
CA ALA A 83 20.07 -8.16 10.16
C ALA A 83 19.46 -9.24 9.28
N GLU A 84 19.28 -10.44 9.83
CA GLU A 84 18.56 -11.52 9.16
C GLU A 84 17.05 -11.30 9.15
N ALA A 85 16.36 -11.98 8.23
CA ALA A 85 14.92 -11.88 8.05
C ALA A 85 14.08 -12.35 9.26
N ASP A 86 14.68 -13.12 10.16
CA ASP A 86 14.08 -13.62 11.40
C ASP A 86 14.16 -12.61 12.56
N HIS A 87 14.81 -11.45 12.36
CA HIS A 87 14.84 -10.38 13.34
C HIS A 87 13.40 -10.03 13.77
N PRO A 88 13.08 -9.97 15.08
CA PRO A 88 11.71 -9.88 15.56
C PRO A 88 10.88 -8.74 14.95
N LYS A 89 11.49 -7.56 14.75
CA LYS A 89 10.84 -6.41 14.11
C LYS A 89 10.59 -6.58 12.61
N VAL A 90 11.44 -7.35 11.92
CA VAL A 90 11.28 -7.65 10.49
C VAL A 90 10.16 -8.67 10.31
N ALA A 91 10.15 -9.73 11.12
CA ALA A 91 9.08 -10.71 11.16
C ALA A 91 7.72 -10.05 11.47
N GLU A 92 7.63 -9.25 12.53
CA GLU A 92 6.42 -8.50 12.90
C GLU A 92 5.90 -7.63 11.73
N LEU A 93 6.78 -6.89 11.07
CA LEU A 93 6.41 -6.04 9.94
C LEU A 93 5.86 -6.85 8.76
N ARG A 94 6.52 -7.98 8.43
CA ARG A 94 6.09 -8.86 7.33
C ARG A 94 4.78 -9.57 7.63
N ASP A 95 4.57 -9.98 8.88
CA ASP A 95 3.32 -10.61 9.33
C ASP A 95 2.16 -9.61 9.26
N LEU A 96 2.38 -8.38 9.73
CA LEU A 96 1.40 -7.29 9.62
C LEU A 96 1.10 -6.95 8.16
N ALA A 97 2.14 -6.86 7.32
CA ALA A 97 1.97 -6.59 5.90
C ALA A 97 1.16 -7.70 5.22
N SER A 98 1.41 -8.97 5.58
CA SER A 98 0.67 -10.12 5.07
C SER A 98 -0.78 -10.15 5.55
N TRP A 99 -1.03 -9.81 6.81
CA TRP A 99 -2.37 -9.72 7.42
C TRP A 99 -3.27 -8.65 6.79
N ALA A 100 -2.69 -7.53 6.34
CA ALA A 100 -3.43 -6.38 5.84
C ALA A 100 -4.18 -6.64 4.53
N GLU A 101 -5.29 -5.94 4.29
CA GLU A 101 -5.99 -5.84 3.00
C GLU A 101 -5.79 -4.47 2.34
N GLY A 102 -5.47 -3.46 3.16
CA GLY A 102 -5.05 -2.13 2.75
C GLY A 102 -4.00 -1.56 3.69
N MET A 103 -3.28 -0.54 3.24
CA MET A 103 -2.26 0.14 4.05
C MET A 103 -2.41 1.66 4.00
N LEU A 104 -1.91 2.30 5.05
CA LEU A 104 -1.76 3.75 5.14
C LEU A 104 -0.30 4.08 5.46
N TRP A 105 0.36 4.86 4.61
CA TRP A 105 1.74 5.31 4.84
C TRP A 105 1.78 6.79 5.15
N VAL A 106 2.40 7.14 6.28
CA VAL A 106 2.51 8.52 6.77
C VAL A 106 3.96 8.91 6.96
N SER A 107 4.56 9.61 5.99
CA SER A 107 5.95 10.05 6.08
C SER A 107 6.06 11.55 6.33
N PRO A 108 6.93 12.02 7.22
CA PRO A 108 7.40 13.39 7.15
C PRO A 108 8.08 13.68 5.81
N GLU A 109 8.11 14.95 5.44
CA GLU A 109 9.07 15.43 4.46
C GLU A 109 10.36 15.86 5.15
N ARG A 110 11.46 15.17 4.84
CA ARG A 110 12.80 15.48 5.36
C ARG A 110 13.72 15.73 4.19
N HIS A 111 14.36 16.90 4.17
CA HIS A 111 15.19 17.35 3.04
C HIS A 111 14.47 17.23 1.69
N GLY A 112 13.16 17.53 1.66
CA GLY A 112 12.35 17.51 0.45
C GLY A 112 11.97 16.11 -0.07
N ALA A 113 12.13 15.05 0.73
CA ALA A 113 11.85 13.67 0.34
C ALA A 113 11.19 12.86 1.48
N MET A 114 10.71 11.66 1.13
CA MET A 114 10.27 10.66 2.11
C MET A 114 11.42 10.28 3.04
N THR A 115 11.09 9.93 4.28
CA THR A 115 12.10 9.63 5.29
C THR A 115 12.76 8.27 5.07
N ALA A 116 14.02 8.15 5.50
CA ALA A 116 14.72 6.86 5.54
C ALA A 116 13.96 5.82 6.40
N VAL A 117 13.32 6.24 7.50
CA VAL A 117 12.48 5.37 8.34
C VAL A 117 11.30 4.81 7.55
N MET A 118 10.63 5.63 6.75
CA MET A 118 9.54 5.16 5.88
C MET A 118 10.08 4.20 4.81
N LYS A 119 11.19 4.56 4.15
CA LYS A 119 11.76 3.75 3.07
C LYS A 119 12.24 2.38 3.57
N ALA A 120 12.95 2.35 4.69
CA ALA A 120 13.47 1.12 5.31
C ALA A 120 12.35 0.13 5.65
N GLN A 121 11.20 0.62 6.13
CA GLN A 121 10.03 -0.25 6.36
C GLN A 121 9.57 -0.93 5.06
N ILE A 122 9.50 -0.20 3.95
CA ILE A 122 9.06 -0.79 2.68
C ILE A 122 10.13 -1.74 2.11
N ASP A 123 11.41 -1.43 2.28
CA ASP A 123 12.52 -2.28 1.83
C ASP A 123 12.55 -3.64 2.53
N TRP A 124 12.07 -3.70 3.76
CA TRP A 124 11.91 -4.97 4.49
C TRP A 124 10.74 -5.84 4.00
N ILE A 125 9.82 -5.28 3.22
CA ILE A 125 8.65 -5.98 2.68
C ILE A 125 8.98 -6.45 1.25
N PRO A 126 9.26 -7.74 1.04
CA PRO A 126 9.55 -8.26 -0.29
C PRO A 126 8.27 -8.32 -1.15
N LEU A 127 8.44 -8.30 -2.48
CA LEU A 127 7.34 -8.56 -3.41
C LEU A 127 6.85 -10.02 -3.36
N SER A 128 7.71 -10.94 -2.87
CA SER A 128 7.49 -12.38 -2.85
C SER A 128 8.14 -13.02 -1.63
N LEU A 129 7.37 -13.81 -0.87
CA LEU A 129 7.86 -14.77 0.13
C LEU A 129 7.34 -16.14 -0.24
N GLY A 130 8.08 -16.86 -1.09
CA GLY A 130 7.58 -18.08 -1.74
C GLY A 130 6.33 -17.79 -2.57
N GLY A 131 5.21 -18.43 -2.21
CA GLY A 131 3.90 -18.22 -2.84
C GLY A 131 3.13 -16.99 -2.36
N VAL A 132 3.55 -16.35 -1.26
CA VAL A 132 2.83 -15.21 -0.68
C VAL A 132 3.30 -13.90 -1.28
N ARG A 133 2.36 -12.99 -1.61
CA ARG A 133 2.63 -11.64 -2.10
C ARG A 133 2.16 -10.61 -1.05
N PRO A 134 3.04 -10.12 -0.16
CA PRO A 134 2.63 -9.33 1.00
C PRO A 134 1.87 -8.04 0.70
N THR A 135 2.08 -7.41 -0.46
CA THR A 135 1.47 -6.12 -0.82
C THR A 135 0.64 -6.13 -2.11
N GLN A 136 0.81 -7.15 -2.96
CA GLN A 136 0.22 -7.17 -4.30
C GLN A 136 -1.31 -7.12 -4.24
N GLY A 137 -1.91 -6.20 -5.00
CA GLY A 137 -3.36 -6.04 -5.08
C GLY A 137 -4.00 -5.34 -3.88
N LYS A 138 -3.26 -5.05 -2.81
CA LYS A 138 -3.79 -4.34 -1.62
C LYS A 138 -3.98 -2.86 -1.90
N THR A 139 -4.92 -2.23 -1.23
CA THR A 139 -5.16 -0.78 -1.35
C THR A 139 -4.10 0.01 -0.56
N LEU A 140 -3.81 1.24 -1.00
CA LEU A 140 -2.83 2.11 -0.36
C LEU A 140 -3.32 3.55 -0.32
N ALA A 141 -3.28 4.18 0.86
CA ALA A 141 -3.41 5.62 1.03
C ALA A 141 -2.09 6.24 1.48
N LEU A 142 -1.87 7.49 1.08
CA LEU A 142 -0.62 8.21 1.31
C LEU A 142 -0.88 9.54 2.02
N MET A 143 -0.09 9.80 3.05
CA MET A 143 -0.11 11.07 3.77
C MET A 143 1.30 11.57 4.04
N GLN A 144 1.49 12.89 4.02
CA GLN A 144 2.71 13.52 4.51
C GLN A 144 2.45 14.65 5.51
N VAL A 145 3.47 14.92 6.32
CA VAL A 145 3.55 16.13 7.14
C VAL A 145 4.81 16.92 6.79
N CYS A 146 4.70 18.24 6.76
CA CYS A 146 5.83 19.14 6.55
C CYS A 146 6.07 19.99 7.80
N GLY A 147 7.34 20.26 8.10
CA GLY A 147 7.70 21.32 9.06
C GLY A 147 7.56 22.72 8.47
N GLY A 148 7.67 22.87 7.14
CA GLY A 148 7.60 24.15 6.43
C GLY A 148 6.31 24.33 5.64
N SER A 149 6.39 25.16 4.59
CA SER A 149 5.31 25.35 3.62
C SER A 149 4.89 24.05 2.94
N GLN A 150 3.73 24.09 2.29
CA GLN A 150 3.17 22.91 1.64
C GLN A 150 4.08 22.39 0.53
N SER A 151 4.15 21.07 0.43
CA SER A 151 4.92 20.32 -0.56
C SER A 151 4.19 19.00 -0.82
N PHE A 152 4.54 18.33 -1.91
CA PHE A 152 3.99 17.03 -2.28
C PHE A 152 5.08 16.01 -2.67
N ASN A 153 6.37 16.35 -2.48
CA ASN A 153 7.47 15.50 -2.93
C ASN A 153 7.40 14.11 -2.27
N THR A 154 7.12 14.08 -0.98
CA THR A 154 7.07 12.84 -0.20
C THR A 154 5.93 11.92 -0.65
N VAL A 155 4.70 12.43 -0.79
CA VAL A 155 3.58 11.62 -1.30
C VAL A 155 3.76 11.22 -2.76
N ASN A 156 4.43 12.04 -3.59
CA ASN A 156 4.75 11.69 -4.97
C ASN A 156 5.75 10.53 -5.05
N GLN A 157 6.80 10.54 -4.22
CA GLN A 157 7.75 9.43 -4.12
C GLN A 157 7.05 8.15 -3.62
N MET A 158 6.23 8.25 -2.58
CA MET A 158 5.49 7.10 -2.06
C MET A 158 4.44 6.58 -3.05
N ARG A 159 3.85 7.42 -3.90
CA ARG A 159 2.91 6.99 -4.95
C ARG A 159 3.61 6.16 -6.02
N GLN A 160 4.79 6.58 -6.42
CA GLN A 160 5.63 5.74 -7.27
C GLN A 160 5.96 4.43 -6.56
N LEU A 161 6.39 4.48 -5.30
CA LEU A 161 6.70 3.27 -4.52
C LEU A 161 5.49 2.32 -4.40
N GLY A 162 4.28 2.83 -4.19
CA GLY A 162 3.05 2.03 -4.17
C GLY A 162 2.81 1.25 -5.47
N ARG A 163 3.08 1.87 -6.63
CA ARG A 163 3.07 1.18 -7.94
C ARG A 163 4.13 0.07 -7.99
N TRP A 164 5.35 0.32 -7.52
CA TRP A 164 6.40 -0.71 -7.43
C TRP A 164 5.96 -1.90 -6.55
N MET A 165 5.30 -1.61 -5.43
CA MET A 165 4.75 -2.62 -4.51
C MET A 165 3.47 -3.30 -5.02
N ARG A 166 3.05 -3.00 -6.27
CA ARG A 166 1.85 -3.53 -6.94
C ARG A 166 0.56 -3.27 -6.14
N MET A 167 0.52 -2.15 -5.44
CA MET A 167 -0.64 -1.72 -4.64
C MET A 167 -1.56 -0.81 -5.45
N LEU A 168 -2.85 -0.87 -5.13
CA LEU A 168 -3.86 0.07 -5.63
C LEU A 168 -3.83 1.34 -4.80
N THR A 169 -2.97 2.28 -5.22
CA THR A 169 -2.83 3.56 -4.53
C THR A 169 -4.01 4.46 -4.88
N ILE A 170 -4.87 4.75 -3.90
CA ILE A 170 -6.10 5.54 -4.10
C ILE A 170 -5.77 6.96 -4.61
N PRO A 171 -6.68 7.61 -5.35
CA PRO A 171 -6.40 8.91 -5.95
C PRO A 171 -6.17 10.01 -4.91
N ASN A 172 -6.96 10.05 -3.84
CA ASN A 172 -6.86 11.09 -2.83
C ASN A 172 -5.64 10.89 -1.91
N GLN A 173 -5.11 11.99 -1.38
CA GLN A 173 -3.93 11.99 -0.50
C GLN A 173 -3.90 13.23 0.40
N SER A 174 -3.16 13.15 1.51
CA SER A 174 -3.02 14.27 2.46
C SER A 174 -1.59 14.82 2.49
N SER A 175 -1.47 16.15 2.54
CA SER A 175 -0.22 16.86 2.80
C SER A 175 -0.47 18.00 3.77
N VAL A 176 0.01 17.86 5.01
CA VAL A 176 -0.22 18.80 6.12
C VAL A 176 1.00 19.72 6.26
N PRO A 177 0.95 20.98 5.78
CA PRO A 177 2.03 21.95 5.98
C PRO A 177 2.09 22.43 7.43
N LYS A 178 3.26 22.95 7.85
CA LYS A 178 3.49 23.54 9.17
C LYS A 178 2.84 22.73 10.29
N ALA A 179 3.02 21.41 10.27
CA ALA A 179 2.19 20.47 11.05
C ALA A 179 2.17 20.77 12.55
N PHE A 180 3.19 21.42 13.09
CA PHE A 180 3.22 21.88 14.48
C PHE A 180 2.07 22.82 14.88
N ASN A 181 1.46 23.54 13.94
CA ASN A 181 0.28 24.38 14.18
C ASN A 181 -1.04 23.59 14.17
N GLU A 182 -1.07 22.45 13.48
CA GLU A 182 -2.28 21.67 13.24
C GLU A 182 -2.58 20.66 14.36
N PHE A 183 -1.66 20.47 15.31
CA PHE A 183 -1.85 19.58 16.46
C PHE A 183 -1.87 20.39 17.76
N ASN A 184 -2.76 20.02 18.68
CA ASN A 184 -2.80 20.60 20.02
C ASN A 184 -1.75 19.97 20.95
N GLU A 185 -1.66 20.45 22.20
CA GLU A 185 -0.69 19.97 23.18
C GLU A 185 -0.83 18.48 23.46
N ALA A 186 -2.08 17.98 23.55
CA ALA A 186 -2.44 16.58 23.71
C ALA A 186 -2.18 15.71 22.47
N GLY A 187 -1.61 16.27 21.40
CA GLY A 187 -1.26 15.54 20.18
C GLY A 187 -2.47 15.20 19.30
N ARG A 188 -3.60 15.86 19.50
CA ARG A 188 -4.80 15.72 18.66
C ARG A 188 -4.78 16.72 17.52
N MET A 189 -5.16 16.30 16.33
CA MET A 189 -5.28 17.19 15.18
C MET A 189 -6.47 18.11 15.36
N ARG A 190 -6.28 19.40 15.09
CA ARG A 190 -7.32 20.42 15.16
C ARG A 190 -8.25 20.30 13.96
N LEU A 191 -9.51 20.71 14.13
CA LEU A 191 -10.43 20.85 13.00
C LEU A 191 -9.91 21.94 12.05
N SER A 192 -9.63 21.56 10.81
CA SER A 192 -9.21 22.44 9.74
C SER A 192 -9.52 21.77 8.39
N PRO A 193 -9.43 22.49 7.25
CA PRO A 193 -9.55 21.87 5.93
C PRO A 193 -8.56 20.72 5.71
N LEU A 194 -7.41 20.75 6.39
CA LEU A 194 -6.41 19.68 6.35
C LEU A 194 -6.91 18.43 7.08
N TYR A 195 -7.61 18.59 8.22
CA TYR A 195 -8.26 17.47 8.91
C TYR A 195 -9.40 16.87 8.07
N LEU A 196 -10.24 17.71 7.44
CA LEU A 196 -11.30 17.23 6.56
C LEU A 196 -10.74 16.41 5.39
N ARG A 197 -9.62 16.83 4.80
CA ARG A 197 -8.92 16.03 3.79
C ARG A 197 -8.46 14.67 4.32
N VAL A 198 -8.00 14.59 5.57
CA VAL A 198 -7.62 13.31 6.18
C VAL A 198 -8.84 12.39 6.33
N VAL A 199 -10.01 12.95 6.67
CA VAL A 199 -11.28 12.21 6.68
C VAL A 199 -11.61 11.67 5.29
N ASP A 200 -11.57 12.50 4.24
CA ASP A 200 -11.84 12.08 2.87
C ASP A 200 -10.93 10.93 2.43
N VAL A 201 -9.63 11.02 2.73
CA VAL A 201 -8.64 9.99 2.38
C VAL A 201 -8.92 8.67 3.11
N CYS A 202 -9.30 8.72 4.40
CA CYS A 202 -9.65 7.52 5.15
C CYS A 202 -10.95 6.89 4.64
N GLU A 203 -11.96 7.72 4.34
CA GLU A 203 -13.24 7.26 3.78
C GLU A 203 -13.02 6.59 2.41
N GLU A 204 -12.24 7.23 1.54
CA GLU A 204 -11.91 6.69 0.22
C GLU A 204 -11.10 5.39 0.32
N LEU A 205 -10.11 5.32 1.21
CA LEU A 205 -9.37 4.08 1.46
C LEU A 205 -10.32 2.94 1.83
N MET A 206 -11.29 3.20 2.71
CA MET A 206 -12.26 2.19 3.12
C MET A 206 -13.14 1.74 1.96
N LYS A 207 -13.70 2.68 1.18
CA LYS A 207 -14.52 2.38 -0.01
C LYS A 207 -13.76 1.52 -1.01
N PHE A 208 -12.53 1.90 -1.35
CA PHE A 208 -11.70 1.13 -2.29
C PHE A 208 -11.29 -0.23 -1.72
N THR A 209 -11.03 -0.33 -0.42
CA THR A 209 -10.68 -1.62 0.20
C THR A 209 -11.86 -2.58 0.13
N TRP A 210 -13.09 -2.11 0.40
CA TRP A 210 -14.30 -2.91 0.20
C TRP A 210 -14.56 -3.31 -1.25
N LEU A 211 -14.33 -2.39 -2.19
CA LEU A 211 -14.47 -2.63 -3.62
C LEU A 211 -13.48 -3.69 -4.12
N ASN A 212 -12.28 -3.72 -3.56
CA ASN A 212 -11.17 -4.52 -4.07
C ASN A 212 -10.99 -5.87 -3.35
N ARG A 213 -11.18 -5.91 -2.03
CA ARG A 213 -10.88 -7.11 -1.23
C ARG A 213 -11.75 -8.31 -1.65
N GLY A 214 -11.18 -9.50 -1.57
CA GLY A 214 -11.80 -10.74 -2.03
C GLY A 214 -11.84 -10.90 -3.56
N ARG A 215 -11.28 -9.93 -4.31
CA ARG A 215 -11.14 -9.96 -5.76
C ARG A 215 -9.68 -9.82 -6.20
N ASP A 216 -8.77 -9.59 -5.27
CA ASP A 216 -7.33 -9.49 -5.51
C ASP A 216 -6.80 -10.76 -6.19
N GLY A 217 -7.33 -11.93 -5.82
CA GLY A 217 -7.03 -13.19 -6.51
C GLY A 217 -7.40 -13.20 -8.00
N TYR A 218 -8.42 -12.47 -8.42
CA TYR A 218 -8.80 -12.30 -9.84
C TYR A 218 -8.07 -11.12 -10.49
N LEU A 219 -8.10 -9.94 -9.85
CA LEU A 219 -7.49 -8.70 -10.35
C LEU A 219 -5.97 -8.78 -10.52
N THR A 220 -5.31 -9.69 -9.80
CA THR A 220 -3.87 -9.89 -9.90
C THR A 220 -3.47 -11.05 -10.82
N GLN A 221 -4.42 -11.77 -11.42
CA GLN A 221 -4.14 -12.77 -12.46
C GLN A 221 -3.72 -12.09 -13.76
N ARG A 222 -2.42 -12.08 -14.02
CA ARG A 222 -1.87 -11.51 -15.24
C ARG A 222 -1.81 -12.56 -16.33
N TYR A 223 -2.20 -12.17 -17.54
CA TYR A 223 -1.99 -12.99 -18.73
C TYR A 223 -0.53 -13.43 -18.87
N SER A 224 0.42 -12.51 -18.66
CA SER A 224 1.86 -12.82 -18.72
C SER A 224 2.30 -13.92 -17.74
N GLU A 225 1.68 -13.99 -16.55
CA GLU A 225 1.98 -15.01 -15.54
C GLU A 225 1.28 -16.35 -15.85
N ARG A 226 0.33 -16.37 -16.81
CA ARG A 226 -0.27 -17.61 -17.35
C ARG A 226 0.54 -18.18 -18.52
N VAL A 227 1.14 -17.30 -19.33
CA VAL A 227 1.99 -17.67 -20.48
C VAL A 227 3.32 -18.27 -20.04
N GLU A 228 3.91 -17.74 -18.96
CA GLU A 228 5.24 -18.14 -18.51
C GLU A 228 5.15 -18.65 -17.07
N SER A 229 5.49 -19.94 -16.85
CA SER A 229 5.54 -20.51 -15.50
C SER A 229 6.61 -19.81 -14.65
N ALA A 230 6.49 -19.85 -13.32
CA ALA A 230 7.48 -19.22 -12.43
C ALA A 230 8.92 -19.72 -12.70
N GLU A 231 9.09 -20.99 -13.10
CA GLU A 231 10.37 -21.56 -13.51
C GLU A 231 10.87 -21.00 -14.85
N GLN A 232 9.98 -20.85 -15.83
CA GLN A 232 10.33 -20.27 -17.13
C GLN A 232 10.74 -18.80 -16.99
N VAL A 233 10.00 -18.01 -16.20
CA VAL A 233 10.36 -16.61 -15.87
C VAL A 233 11.73 -16.55 -15.20
N SER A 234 11.97 -17.41 -14.20
CA SER A 234 13.25 -17.46 -13.50
C SER A 234 14.41 -17.85 -14.43
N SER A 235 14.17 -18.76 -15.37
CA SER A 235 15.20 -19.20 -16.33
C SER A 235 15.55 -18.11 -17.34
N ARG A 236 14.57 -17.31 -17.79
CA ARG A 236 14.78 -16.20 -18.72
C ARG A 236 15.46 -14.99 -18.06
N VAL A 237 15.04 -14.63 -16.85
CA VAL A 237 15.58 -13.47 -16.11
C VAL A 237 17.04 -13.69 -15.69
N ASN A 238 17.45 -14.95 -15.51
CA ASN A 238 18.82 -15.32 -15.13
C ASN A 238 19.71 -15.71 -16.34
N GLN A 239 19.35 -15.31 -17.57
CA GLN A 239 20.25 -15.47 -18.72
C GLN A 239 21.29 -14.36 -18.74
N ASP A 240 22.56 -14.72 -18.94
CA ASP A 240 23.73 -13.81 -18.87
C ASP A 240 23.83 -12.78 -20.02
N SER A 241 22.85 -12.73 -20.93
CA SER A 241 22.81 -11.76 -22.01
C SER A 241 21.38 -11.54 -22.52
N LEU A 242 21.03 -10.27 -22.73
CA LEU A 242 19.79 -9.80 -23.39
C LEU A 242 19.73 -10.24 -24.86
#